data_AF-A0A259FF35-F1
#
_entry.id   AF-A0A259FF35-F1
#
_cell.length_a   1.000
_cell.length_b   1.000
_cell.length_c   1.000
_cell.angle_alpha   90.00
_cell.angle_beta   90.00
_cell.angle_gamma   90.00
#
_symmetry.space_group_name_H-M   'P 1'
#
loop_
_entity.id
_entity.type
_entity.pdbx_description
1 polymer ?
#
loop_
_entity_poly.entity_id
_entity_poly.type
_entity_poly.pdbx_seq_one_letter_code
_entity_poly.pdbx_strand_id
1 'polypeptide(L)' 'MKRVVDVYKNRGRDLVWTYVIHLGNIEFHPAQIDFEVEALRLSQLDKRGPINELSAKARHLNK' A
#
# COMPACT_ATOMS: atom_id res chain seq x y z
N MET A 1 -11.10 -8.47 1.82
CA MET A 1 -10.21 -8.77 0.66
C MET A 1 -8.77 -8.50 1.05
N LYS A 2 -7.83 -9.35 0.60
CA LYS A 2 -6.40 -9.23 0.91
C LYS A 2 -5.62 -8.85 -0.34
N ARG A 3 -4.70 -7.89 -0.23
CA ARG A 3 -3.76 -7.51 -1.31
C ARG A 3 -2.35 -7.33 -0.79
N VAL A 4 -1.39 -7.62 -1.66
CA VAL A 4 0.03 -7.28 -1.45
C VAL A 4 0.24 -5.88 -2.01
N VAL A 5 0.80 -4.99 -1.22
CA VAL A 5 1.05 -3.59 -1.60
C VAL A 5 2.50 -3.26 -1.35
N ASP A 6 3.17 -2.82 -2.40
CA ASP A 6 4.55 -2.37 -2.33
C ASP A 6 4.60 -0.87 -2.06
N VAL A 7 5.58 -0.46 -1.25
CA VAL A 7 5.85 0.94 -0.92
C VAL A 7 7.23 1.30 -1.44
N TYR A 8 7.28 2.38 -2.21
CA TYR A 8 8.47 2.83 -2.90
C TYR A 8 8.87 4.25 -2.48
N LYS A 9 10.16 4.57 -2.67
CA LYS A 9 10.72 5.92 -2.67
C LYS A 9 11.16 6.33 -4.07
N ASN A 10 11.61 7.58 -4.20
CA ASN A 10 12.25 8.09 -5.42
C ASN A 10 11.37 7.93 -6.67
N ARG A 11 10.07 8.22 -6.51
CA ARG A 11 9.02 8.10 -7.54
C ARG A 11 8.83 6.67 -8.07
N GLY A 12 8.83 5.67 -7.18
CA GLY A 12 8.57 4.29 -7.56
C GLY A 12 9.82 3.48 -7.93
N ARG A 13 11.02 4.00 -7.68
CA ARG A 13 12.28 3.34 -8.06
C ARG A 13 12.83 2.41 -6.99
N ASP A 14 12.70 2.80 -5.73
CA ASP A 14 13.33 2.07 -4.63
C ASP A 14 12.26 1.42 -3.76
N LEU A 15 12.17 0.09 -3.77
CA LEU A 15 11.26 -0.65 -2.90
C LEU A 15 11.75 -0.54 -1.45
N VAL A 16 10.92 0.02 -0.57
CA VAL A 16 11.24 0.21 0.85
C VAL A 16 10.58 -0.85 1.72
N TRP A 17 9.36 -1.24 1.37
CA TRP A 17 8.61 -2.24 2.13
C TRP A 17 7.49 -2.87 1.30
N THR A 18 7.04 -4.05 1.72
CA THR A 18 5.85 -4.70 1.16
C THR A 18 4.90 -5.06 2.30
N TYR A 19 3.68 -4.54 2.24
CA TYR A 19 2.61 -4.88 3.16
C TYR A 19 1.70 -5.95 2.57
N VAL A 20 1.13 -6.76 3.46
CA VAL A 20 -0.02 -7.60 3.17
C VAL A 20 -1.21 -7.01 3.90
N ILE A 21 -2.08 -6.34 3.16
CA ILE A 21 -3.18 -5.58 3.73
C ILE A 21 -4.47 -6.38 3.57
N HIS A 22 -5.21 -6.48 4.67
CA HIS A 22 -6.54 -7.05 4.69
C HIS A 22 -7.55 -5.94 5.03
N LEU A 23 -8.38 -5.57 4.06
CA LEU A 23 -9.51 -4.68 4.27
C LEU A 23 -10.79 -5.52 4.32
N GLY A 24 -11.52 -5.46 5.42
CA GLY A 24 -12.80 -6.15 5.63
C GLY A 24 -13.71 -5.34 6.54
N ASN A 25 -15.03 -5.56 6.44
CA ASN A 25 -16.14 -4.90 7.16
C ASN A 25 -16.77 -3.65 6.55
N ILE A 26 -16.86 -3.54 5.22
CA ILE A 26 -17.72 -2.52 4.62
C ILE A 26 -18.68 -3.26 3.68
N GLU A 27 -19.94 -2.85 3.64
CA GLU A 27 -20.96 -3.31 2.68
C GLU A 27 -20.50 -3.18 1.22
N PHE A 28 -19.37 -2.51 0.99
CA PHE A 28 -18.73 -2.27 -0.29
C PHE A 28 -17.42 -3.04 -0.43
N HIS A 29 -17.15 -3.49 -1.65
CA HIS A 29 -15.88 -4.10 -2.01
C HIS A 29 -14.77 -3.04 -2.13
N PRO A 30 -13.69 -3.10 -1.34
CA PRO A 30 -12.63 -2.10 -1.39
C PRO A 30 -11.95 -2.09 -2.77
N ALA A 31 -11.80 -0.89 -3.31
CA ALA A 31 -11.07 -0.62 -4.54
C ALA A 31 -9.57 -0.73 -4.30
N GLN A 32 -8.79 -0.75 -5.39
CA GLN A 32 -7.33 -0.81 -5.31
C GLN A 32 -6.73 0.34 -4.50
N ILE A 33 -7.24 1.55 -4.69
CA ILE A 33 -6.74 2.76 -4.05
C ILE A 33 -6.84 2.68 -2.52
N ASP A 34 -7.85 1.98 -1.99
CA ASP A 34 -8.04 1.83 -0.54
C ASP A 34 -6.86 1.08 0.09
N PHE A 35 -6.34 0.06 -0.61
CA PHE A 35 -5.15 -0.68 -0.16
C PHE A 35 -3.88 0.16 -0.24
N GLU A 36 -3.75 1.00 -1.27
CA GLU A 36 -2.59 1.87 -1.45
C GLU A 36 -2.55 2.99 -0.39
N VAL A 37 -3.70 3.58 -0.08
CA VAL A 37 -3.85 4.56 1.01
C VAL A 37 -3.51 3.93 2.36
N GLU A 38 -4.02 2.72 2.63
CA GLU A 38 -3.72 2.03 3.88
C GLU A 38 -2.22 1.69 4.01
N ALA A 39 -1.55 1.31 2.91
CA ALA A 39 -0.12 1.07 2.93
C ALA A 39 0.69 2.33 3.26
N LEU A 40 0.28 3.50 2.76
CA LEU A 40 0.93 4.77 3.11
C LEU A 40 0.70 5.14 4.57
N ARG A 41 -0.51 4.91 5.11
CA ARG A 41 -0.82 5.12 6.54
C ARG A 41 0.05 4.23 7.42
N LEU A 42 0.15 2.93 7.11
CA LEU A 42 1.01 1.98 7.83
C LEU A 42 2.49 2.37 7.74
N SER A 43 2.95 2.84 6.57
CA SER A 43 4.33 3.29 6.37
C SER A 43 4.72 4.45 7.28
N GLN A 44 3.79 5.38 7.55
CA GLN A 44 4.02 6.46 8.51
C GLN A 44 4.18 5.93 9.94
N LEU A 45 3.28 5.03 10.36
CA LEU A 45 3.31 4.43 11.70
C LEU A 45 4.61 3.65 11.95
N ASP A 46 5.04 2.89 10.95
CA ASP A 46 6.28 2.12 10.97
C ASP A 46 7.54 2.97 10.71
N LYS A 47 7.40 4.28 10.54
CA LYS A 47 8.50 5.23 10.28
C LYS A 47 9.36 4.86 9.05
N ARG A 48 8.74 4.36 7.98
CA ARG A 48 9.42 3.97 6.72
C ARG A 48 9.93 5.17 5.90
N GLY A 49 9.42 6.35 6.19
CA GLY A 49 9.81 7.61 5.56
C GLY A 49 8.70 8.64 5.63
N PRO A 50 8.97 9.88 5.21
CA PRO A 50 7.95 10.91 5.13
C PRO A 50 6.99 10.60 3.97
N ILE A 51 5.69 10.72 4.21
CA ILE A 51 4.65 10.24 3.26
C ILE A 51 4.70 10.91 1.89
N ASN A 52 5.15 12.16 1.82
CA ASN A 52 5.29 12.92 0.57
C ASN A 52 6.45 12.41 -0.31
N GLU A 53 7.33 11.56 0.22
CA GLU A 53 8.41 10.91 -0.53
C GLU A 53 8.07 9.44 -0.87
N LEU A 54 6.96 8.93 -0.35
CA LEU A 54 6.51 7.56 -0.55
C LEU A 54 5.41 7.48 -1.60
N SER A 55 5.41 6.38 -2.34
CA SER A 55 4.25 5.95 -3.12
C SER A 55 3.94 4.48 -2.82
N ALA A 56 2.67 4.11 -2.92
CA ALA A 56 2.23 2.74 -2.72
C ALA A 56 1.57 2.21 -4.00
N LYS A 57 1.78 0.93 -4.30
CA LYS A 57 1.18 0.28 -5.47
C LYS A 57 0.73 -1.13 -5.11
N ALA A 58 -0.55 -1.41 -5.26
CA ALA A 58 -1.05 -2.77 -5.09
C ALA A 58 -0.55 -3.64 -6.25
N ARG A 59 -0.05 -4.84 -5.93
CA ARG A 59 0.34 -5.80 -6.96
C ARG A 59 -0.91 -6.31 -7.65
N HIS A 60 -0.94 -6.20 -8.97
CA HIS A 60 -1.89 -6.93 -9.80
C HIS A 60 -1.38 -8.36 -9.88
N LEU A 61 -2.10 -9.30 -9.28
CA LEU A 61 -1.88 -10.72 -9.55
C LEU A 61 -2.50 -11.00 -10.92
N ASN A 62 -1.72 -10.85 -12.00
CA ASN A 62 -2.09 -11.48 -13.26
C ASN A 62 -2.02 -12.99 -13.03
N LYS A 63 -3.17 -13.64 -13.09
CA LYS A 63 -3.27 -15.11 -13.14
C LYS A 63 -3.13 -15.57 -14.58
#